data_AF-A0A937IFB9-F1
#
_entry.id   AF-A0A937IFB9-F1
#
_cell.length_a   1.000
_cell.length_b   1.000
_cell.length_c   1.000
_cell.angle_alpha   90.00
_cell.angle_beta   90.00
_cell.angle_gamma   90.00
#
_symmetry.space_group_name_H-M   'P 1'
#
loop_
_entity.id
_entity.type
_entity.pdbx_description
1 polymer ?
#
loop_
_entity_poly.entity_id
_entity_poly.type
_entity_poly.pdbx_seq_one_letter_code
_entity_poly.pdbx_strand_id
1 'polypeptide(L)'
;MPKISITKKTAWSLILKINKDTPRVIKNILTINEKIDKNNIFISYDLKKNLIKESNVLINKYAENLFKIFLPIISNHKKNQYIAHIAQSLDGYIATQSGESKYISGKENLQHIHMLRAISDFIIVGANTYIEDKPKLTTRLVKGNSPKIFVFDPKGIIKKKDLKSNITHLSGDLKLMTQLLKSRKRTLVYIEGGGKTISYFIKKNLLDKLHVCLCPIILGGGRPSFIEDRYIKLSAVKSYKPDHYRMGEDILFDININ
;
A
#
# COMPACT_ATOMS: atom_id res chain seq x y z
N MET A 1 -33.15 15.19 -11.88
CA MET A 1 -32.98 13.72 -11.97
C MET A 1 -32.11 13.24 -10.82
N PRO A 2 -32.43 12.10 -10.16
CA PRO A 2 -31.60 11.58 -9.08
C PRO A 2 -30.21 11.22 -9.61
N LYS A 3 -29.17 11.89 -9.09
CA LYS A 3 -27.78 11.55 -9.40
C LYS A 3 -27.51 10.12 -8.89
N ILE A 4 -27.04 9.24 -9.77
CA ILE A 4 -26.66 7.87 -9.43
C ILE A 4 -25.59 7.91 -8.33
N SER A 5 -25.76 7.11 -7.27
CA SER A 5 -24.81 7.03 -6.16
C SER A 5 -23.76 5.94 -6.40
N ILE A 6 -22.49 6.29 -6.25
CA ILE A 6 -21.37 5.36 -6.37
C ILE A 6 -21.16 4.62 -5.05
N THR A 7 -21.27 3.29 -5.11
CA THR A 7 -20.95 2.39 -3.99
C THR A 7 -19.43 2.19 -3.84
N LYS A 8 -18.99 1.62 -2.71
CA LYS A 8 -17.59 1.17 -2.50
C LYS A 8 -17.13 0.24 -3.63
N LYS A 9 -17.98 -0.68 -4.09
CA LYS A 9 -17.69 -1.64 -5.16
C LYS A 9 -17.49 -0.95 -6.51
N THR A 10 -18.32 0.04 -6.82
CA THR A 10 -18.23 0.83 -8.05
C THR A 10 -16.97 1.71 -8.04
N ALA A 11 -16.69 2.41 -6.93
CA ALA A 11 -15.47 3.20 -6.76
C ALA A 11 -14.21 2.36 -6.94
N TRP A 12 -14.18 1.16 -6.33
CA TRP A 12 -13.06 0.23 -6.50
C TRP A 12 -12.90 -0.25 -7.94
N SER A 13 -14.01 -0.51 -8.63
CA SER A 13 -13.97 -0.92 -10.05
C SER A 13 -13.42 0.19 -10.96
N LEU A 14 -13.72 1.47 -10.67
CA LEU A 14 -13.12 2.62 -11.36
C LEU A 14 -11.62 2.68 -11.14
N ILE A 15 -11.17 2.59 -9.87
CA ILE A 15 -9.75 2.61 -9.51
C ILE A 15 -8.96 1.54 -10.27
N LEU A 16 -9.48 0.30 -10.33
CA LEU A 16 -8.85 -0.78 -11.08
C LEU A 16 -8.77 -0.50 -12.58
N LYS A 17 -9.80 0.11 -13.16
CA LYS A 17 -9.84 0.43 -14.59
C LYS A 17 -8.80 1.51 -14.91
N ILE A 18 -8.80 2.59 -14.14
CA ILE A 18 -7.82 3.69 -14.26
C ILE A 18 -6.38 3.16 -14.12
N ASN A 19 -6.13 2.26 -13.17
CA ASN A 19 -4.79 1.71 -12.96
C ASN A 19 -4.26 0.92 -14.18
N LYS A 20 -5.16 0.28 -14.96
CA LYS A 20 -4.79 -0.47 -16.17
C LYS A 20 -4.51 0.46 -17.35
N ASP A 21 -5.36 1.46 -17.56
CA ASP A 21 -5.35 2.26 -18.78
C ASP A 21 -4.31 3.39 -18.76
N THR A 22 -3.57 3.53 -17.64
CA THR A 22 -2.65 4.64 -17.35
C THR A 22 -3.37 5.99 -17.34
N PRO A 23 -3.64 6.57 -16.17
CA PRO A 23 -4.45 7.78 -16.06
C PRO A 23 -3.87 8.95 -16.86
N ARG A 24 -4.73 9.62 -17.63
CA ARG A 24 -4.40 10.90 -18.25
C ARG A 24 -4.59 12.01 -17.23
N VAL A 25 -3.48 12.65 -16.85
CA VAL A 25 -3.47 13.79 -15.91
C VAL A 25 -3.03 15.05 -16.65
N ILE A 26 -3.80 16.13 -16.53
CA ILE A 26 -3.47 17.44 -17.11
C ILE A 26 -3.42 18.47 -15.99
N LYS A 27 -2.27 19.12 -15.77
CA LYS A 27 -2.09 20.14 -14.70
C LYS A 27 -2.61 19.67 -13.32
N ASN A 28 -2.34 18.40 -12.97
CA ASN A 28 -2.80 17.69 -11.75
C ASN A 28 -4.28 17.27 -11.71
N ILE A 29 -5.03 17.51 -12.79
CA ILE A 29 -6.41 17.08 -12.88
C ILE A 29 -6.47 15.72 -13.55
N LEU A 30 -6.98 14.74 -12.82
CA LEU A 30 -7.37 13.44 -13.33
C LEU A 30 -8.83 13.51 -13.76
N THR A 31 -9.10 13.23 -15.03
CA THR A 31 -10.45 13.09 -15.55
C THR A 31 -10.79 11.62 -15.72
N ILE A 32 -11.84 11.18 -15.04
CA ILE A 32 -12.40 9.84 -15.14
C ILE A 32 -13.67 9.96 -15.98
N ASN A 33 -13.71 9.30 -17.13
CA ASN A 33 -14.89 9.19 -17.96
C ASN A 33 -15.10 7.72 -18.33
N GLU A 34 -15.91 7.03 -17.54
CA GLU A 34 -15.99 5.58 -17.58
C GLU A 34 -17.43 5.06 -17.56
N LYS A 35 -17.69 4.00 -18.32
CA LYS A 35 -18.97 3.31 -18.29
C LYS A 35 -18.92 2.11 -17.34
N ILE A 36 -19.74 2.10 -16.30
CA ILE A 36 -19.92 0.97 -15.36
C ILE A 36 -21.40 0.66 -15.21
N ASP A 37 -21.77 -0.62 -15.34
CA ASP A 37 -23.14 -1.12 -15.14
C ASP A 37 -24.21 -0.27 -15.85
N LYS A 38 -23.94 0.08 -17.11
CA LYS A 38 -24.75 0.93 -18.02
C LYS A 38 -24.75 2.44 -17.71
N ASN A 39 -24.14 2.88 -16.62
CA ASN A 39 -24.05 4.29 -16.26
C ASN A 39 -22.75 4.93 -16.76
N ASN A 40 -22.84 6.15 -17.30
CA ASN A 40 -21.67 6.95 -17.63
C ASN A 40 -21.25 7.75 -16.39
N ILE A 41 -20.05 7.49 -15.90
CA ILE A 41 -19.47 8.12 -14.72
C ILE A 41 -18.44 9.13 -15.17
N PHE A 42 -18.65 10.38 -14.79
CA PHE A 42 -17.71 11.47 -14.94
C PHE A 42 -17.27 11.97 -13.57
N ILE A 43 -15.95 12.01 -13.34
CA ILE A 43 -15.34 12.60 -12.16
C ILE A 43 -14.11 13.40 -12.59
N SER A 44 -14.03 14.66 -12.16
CA SER A 44 -12.84 15.48 -12.23
C SER A 44 -12.20 15.54 -10.85
N TYR A 45 -10.95 15.10 -10.74
CA TYR A 45 -10.23 14.96 -9.47
C TYR A 45 -8.94 15.78 -9.47
N ASP A 46 -8.76 16.61 -8.45
CA ASP A 46 -7.52 17.39 -8.24
C ASP A 46 -6.56 16.59 -7.37
N LEU A 47 -5.54 16.00 -8.01
CA LEU A 47 -4.53 15.19 -7.34
C LEU A 47 -3.68 15.99 -6.36
N LYS A 48 -3.47 17.30 -6.61
CA LYS A 48 -2.67 18.16 -5.73
C LYS A 48 -3.43 18.51 -4.46
N LYS A 49 -4.74 18.78 -4.59
CA LYS A 49 -5.61 19.11 -3.44
C LYS A 49 -6.27 17.88 -2.81
N ASN A 50 -6.04 16.69 -3.35
CA ASN A 50 -6.64 15.42 -2.92
C ASN A 50 -8.18 15.50 -2.78
N LEU A 51 -8.85 16.10 -3.78
CA LEU A 51 -10.30 16.35 -3.74
C LEU A 51 -10.99 16.17 -5.09
N ILE A 52 -12.29 15.89 -5.03
CA ILE A 52 -13.18 15.82 -6.19
C ILE A 52 -13.61 17.25 -6.52
N LYS A 53 -13.33 17.72 -7.75
CA LYS A 53 -13.77 19.03 -8.23
C LYS A 53 -15.18 19.01 -8.79
N GLU A 54 -15.48 17.98 -9.57
CA GLU A 54 -16.76 17.86 -10.26
C GLU A 54 -17.13 16.39 -10.41
N SER A 55 -18.43 16.09 -10.33
CA SER A 55 -18.95 14.76 -10.64
C SER A 55 -20.41 14.80 -11.08
N ASN A 56 -20.76 13.93 -12.02
CA ASN A 56 -22.15 13.73 -12.48
C ASN A 56 -22.93 12.71 -11.61
N VAL A 57 -22.31 12.20 -10.55
CA VAL A 57 -22.77 11.13 -9.66
C VAL A 57 -22.67 11.58 -8.21
N LEU A 58 -23.44 10.97 -7.31
CA LEU A 58 -23.24 11.14 -5.87
C LEU A 58 -22.12 10.22 -5.40
N ILE A 59 -21.23 10.75 -4.56
CA ILE A 59 -20.06 10.01 -4.07
C ILE A 59 -20.15 10.01 -2.55
N ASN A 60 -20.42 8.84 -1.97
CA ASN A 60 -20.49 8.70 -0.52
C ASN A 60 -19.09 8.72 0.12
N LYS A 61 -19.04 8.81 1.46
CA LYS A 61 -17.79 8.95 2.19
C LYS A 61 -16.80 7.80 1.96
N TYR A 62 -17.30 6.58 1.84
CA TYR A 62 -16.46 5.40 1.57
C TYR A 62 -15.81 5.46 0.20
N ALA A 63 -16.58 5.83 -0.84
CA ALA A 63 -16.06 6.01 -2.19
C ALA A 63 -15.07 7.18 -2.26
N GLU A 64 -15.38 8.30 -1.58
CA GLU A 64 -14.49 9.46 -1.48
C GLU A 64 -13.15 9.07 -0.84
N ASN A 65 -13.16 8.34 0.27
CA ASN A 65 -11.93 7.88 0.94
C ASN A 65 -11.11 6.96 0.03
N LEU A 66 -11.75 6.03 -0.71
CA LEU A 66 -11.03 5.20 -1.68
C LEU A 66 -10.36 6.06 -2.76
N PHE A 67 -11.04 7.08 -3.27
CA PHE A 67 -10.44 7.97 -4.27
C PHE A 67 -9.26 8.77 -3.70
N LYS A 68 -9.38 9.31 -2.48
CA LYS A 68 -8.30 10.04 -1.80
C LYS A 68 -7.07 9.18 -1.53
N ILE A 69 -7.26 7.90 -1.20
CA ILE A 69 -6.16 6.98 -0.93
C ILE A 69 -5.50 6.52 -2.23
N PHE A 70 -6.30 6.07 -3.20
CA PHE A 70 -5.78 5.29 -4.33
C PHE A 70 -5.54 6.09 -5.61
N LEU A 71 -6.29 7.16 -5.89
CA LEU A 71 -6.06 7.95 -7.11
C LEU A 71 -4.66 8.60 -7.14
N PRO A 72 -4.15 9.18 -6.03
CA PRO A 72 -2.77 9.69 -5.98
C PRO A 72 -1.71 8.61 -6.24
N ILE A 73 -1.98 7.37 -5.82
CA ILE A 73 -1.08 6.24 -6.02
C ILE A 73 -1.04 5.85 -7.49
N ILE A 74 -2.20 5.49 -8.07
CA ILE A 74 -2.24 4.95 -9.43
C ILE A 74 -1.94 5.99 -10.50
N SER A 75 -2.06 7.28 -10.16
CA SER A 75 -1.81 8.41 -11.06
C SER A 75 -0.42 9.01 -10.93
N ASN A 76 0.46 8.42 -10.10
CA ASN A 76 1.83 8.87 -9.99
C ASN A 76 2.63 8.50 -11.26
N HIS A 77 3.35 9.48 -11.83
CA HIS A 77 4.16 9.31 -13.03
C HIS A 77 5.58 8.80 -12.75
N LYS A 78 5.95 8.57 -11.48
CA LYS A 78 7.25 8.01 -11.12
C LYS A 78 7.40 6.63 -11.76
N LYS A 79 8.54 6.42 -12.46
CA LYS A 79 8.86 5.16 -13.13
C LYS A 79 8.72 3.96 -12.18
N ASN A 80 9.26 4.07 -10.97
CA ASN A 80 9.15 3.07 -9.92
C ASN A 80 8.65 3.74 -8.66
N GLN A 81 7.45 3.38 -8.23
CA GLN A 81 6.85 3.88 -7.00
C GLN A 81 6.86 2.77 -5.95
N TYR A 82 7.30 3.10 -4.73
CA TYR A 82 7.36 2.16 -3.61
C TYR A 82 6.41 2.59 -2.51
N ILE A 83 5.49 1.70 -2.15
CA ILE A 83 4.50 1.94 -1.09
C ILE A 83 4.65 0.85 -0.05
N ALA A 84 4.72 1.23 1.22
CA ALA A 84 4.74 0.29 2.32
C ALA A 84 3.44 0.36 3.12
N HIS A 85 3.03 -0.77 3.68
CA HIS A 85 1.98 -0.84 4.69
C HIS A 85 2.48 -1.58 5.92
N ILE A 86 2.11 -1.05 7.08
CA ILE A 86 2.34 -1.68 8.37
C ILE A 86 1.11 -1.50 9.25
N ALA A 87 0.71 -2.56 9.95
CA ALA A 87 -0.30 -2.48 11.01
C ALA A 87 0.39 -2.62 12.36
N GLN A 88 0.06 -1.74 13.30
CA GLN A 88 0.68 -1.68 14.61
C GLN A 88 -0.33 -1.43 15.72
N SER A 89 0.00 -1.86 16.93
CA SER A 89 -0.67 -1.45 18.17
C SER A 89 -0.50 0.04 18.46
N LEU A 90 -1.28 0.57 19.40
CA LEU A 90 -1.19 1.97 19.87
C LEU A 90 0.21 2.34 20.38
N ASP A 91 0.90 1.37 20.97
CA ASP A 91 2.25 1.48 21.51
C ASP A 91 3.37 1.11 20.50
N GLY A 92 3.04 0.93 19.22
CA GLY A 92 4.04 0.90 18.14
C GLY A 92 4.65 -0.47 17.81
N TYR A 93 3.95 -1.57 18.14
CA TYR A 93 4.41 -2.93 17.89
C TYR A 93 3.57 -3.66 16.83
N ILE A 94 4.22 -4.52 16.04
CA ILE A 94 3.62 -5.27 14.92
C ILE A 94 3.42 -6.76 15.20
N ALA A 95 3.93 -7.22 16.34
CA ALA A 95 3.81 -8.58 16.83
C ALA A 95 4.23 -8.61 18.30
N THR A 96 3.79 -9.63 19.02
CA THR A 96 4.35 -9.97 20.34
C THR A 96 5.84 -10.33 20.22
N GLN A 97 6.53 -10.47 21.36
CA GLN A 97 7.94 -10.91 21.38
C GLN A 97 8.12 -12.30 20.74
N SER A 98 7.16 -13.21 20.95
CA SER A 98 7.11 -14.54 20.34
C SER A 98 6.85 -14.50 18.83
N GLY A 99 6.47 -13.35 18.26
CA GLY A 99 6.23 -13.17 16.83
C GLY A 99 4.77 -13.35 16.41
N GLU A 100 3.84 -13.42 17.35
CA GLU A 100 2.42 -13.51 17.03
C GLU A 100 1.93 -12.16 16.51
N SER A 101 1.51 -12.16 15.24
CA SER A 101 1.12 -10.97 14.48
C SER A 101 -0.32 -11.01 13.98
N LYS A 102 -0.99 -12.17 14.11
CA LYS A 102 -2.36 -12.36 13.63
C LYS A 102 -3.34 -11.56 14.47
N TYR A 103 -4.35 -11.01 13.81
CA TYR A 103 -5.48 -10.29 14.43
C TYR A 103 -5.15 -8.96 15.09
N ILE A 104 -3.95 -8.40 14.87
CA ILE A 104 -3.65 -7.02 15.29
C ILE A 104 -4.62 -6.03 14.63
N SER A 105 -4.91 -6.20 13.34
CA SER A 105 -5.77 -5.29 12.58
C SER A 105 -7.12 -5.90 12.18
N GLY A 106 -8.12 -5.03 12.00
CA GLY A 106 -9.48 -5.37 11.62
C GLY A 106 -9.68 -5.75 10.15
N LYS A 107 -10.93 -6.08 9.82
CA LYS A 107 -11.37 -6.55 8.49
C LYS A 107 -11.18 -5.50 7.40
N GLU A 108 -11.40 -4.23 7.72
CA GLU A 108 -11.27 -3.09 6.81
C GLU A 108 -9.81 -2.89 6.41
N ASN A 109 -8.88 -3.00 7.36
CA ASN A 109 -7.45 -2.99 7.07
C ASN A 109 -7.03 -4.21 6.24
N LEU A 110 -7.59 -5.40 6.52
CA LEU A 110 -7.38 -6.58 5.65
C LEU A 110 -7.89 -6.33 4.23
N GLN A 111 -9.04 -5.68 4.04
CA GLN A 111 -9.49 -5.28 2.70
C GLN A 111 -8.52 -4.27 2.06
N HIS A 112 -7.99 -3.32 2.83
CA HIS A 112 -7.03 -2.31 2.37
C HIS A 112 -5.72 -2.92 1.85
N ILE A 113 -5.10 -3.85 2.58
CA ILE A 113 -3.90 -4.54 2.08
C ILE A 113 -4.19 -5.33 0.79
N HIS A 114 -5.39 -5.88 0.66
CA HIS A 114 -5.83 -6.57 -0.54
C HIS A 114 -6.05 -5.60 -1.71
N MET A 115 -6.49 -4.37 -1.45
CA MET A 115 -6.55 -3.30 -2.45
C MET A 115 -5.14 -2.85 -2.89
N LEU A 116 -4.20 -2.70 -1.95
CA LEU A 116 -2.80 -2.42 -2.29
C LEU A 116 -2.18 -3.51 -3.17
N ARG A 117 -2.39 -4.79 -2.83
CA ARG A 117 -1.97 -5.93 -3.68
C ARG A 117 -2.58 -5.84 -5.08
N ALA A 118 -3.87 -5.55 -5.18
CA ALA A 118 -4.61 -5.52 -6.43
C ALA A 118 -4.14 -4.46 -7.44
N ILE A 119 -3.64 -3.32 -6.96
CA ILE A 119 -3.14 -2.25 -7.83
C ILE A 119 -1.65 -2.38 -8.14
N SER A 120 -0.92 -3.20 -7.38
CA SER A 120 0.53 -3.31 -7.47
C SER A 120 0.96 -4.32 -8.51
N ASP A 121 2.07 -4.04 -9.18
CA ASP A 121 2.73 -5.00 -10.07
C ASP A 121 3.46 -6.08 -9.25
N PHE A 122 4.15 -5.63 -8.20
CA PHE A 122 5.01 -6.46 -7.35
C PHE A 122 4.68 -6.26 -5.88
N ILE A 123 4.78 -7.35 -5.11
CA ILE A 123 4.77 -7.34 -3.65
C ILE A 123 6.12 -7.82 -3.13
N ILE A 124 6.66 -7.11 -2.15
CA ILE A 124 7.89 -7.45 -1.42
C ILE A 124 7.51 -7.78 0.02
N VAL A 125 8.01 -8.90 0.50
CA VAL A 125 7.92 -9.32 1.91
C VAL A 125 9.31 -9.63 2.44
N GLY A 126 9.57 -9.38 3.72
CA GLY A 126 10.83 -9.75 4.36
C GLY A 126 10.99 -11.27 4.54
N ALA A 127 12.22 -11.76 4.52
CA ALA A 127 12.52 -13.18 4.70
C ALA A 127 11.94 -13.78 6.00
N ASN A 128 12.07 -13.09 7.13
CA ASN A 128 11.51 -13.55 8.41
C ASN A 128 9.99 -13.71 8.33
N THR A 129 9.29 -12.68 7.83
CA THR A 129 7.84 -12.72 7.63
C THR A 129 7.42 -13.84 6.68
N TYR A 130 8.19 -14.09 5.62
CA TYR A 130 7.94 -15.23 4.73
C TYR A 130 8.03 -16.58 5.45
N ILE A 131 9.05 -16.78 6.29
CA ILE A 131 9.30 -18.02 7.03
C ILE A 131 8.27 -18.23 8.15
N GLU A 132 8.05 -17.21 8.97
CA GLU A 132 7.22 -17.29 10.18
C GLU A 132 5.72 -17.27 9.85
N ASP A 133 5.26 -16.32 9.02
CA ASP A 133 3.83 -16.12 8.78
C ASP A 133 3.28 -16.98 7.63
N LYS A 134 4.17 -17.56 6.81
CA LYS A 134 3.84 -18.34 5.60
C LYS A 134 2.71 -17.70 4.75
N PRO A 135 2.81 -16.40 4.42
CA PRO A 135 1.69 -15.67 3.84
C PRO A 135 1.36 -16.15 2.41
N LYS A 136 0.09 -16.06 2.03
CA LYS A 136 -0.35 -16.35 0.65
C LYS A 136 0.02 -15.24 -0.33
N LEU A 137 0.05 -13.97 0.13
CA LEU A 137 0.41 -12.78 -0.66
C LEU A 137 -0.46 -12.56 -1.93
N THR A 138 -1.64 -13.18 -1.99
CA THR A 138 -2.59 -13.04 -3.10
C THR A 138 -3.62 -11.93 -2.86
N THR A 139 -4.29 -11.51 -3.94
CA THR A 139 -5.49 -10.67 -3.92
C THR A 139 -6.73 -11.58 -3.88
N ARG A 140 -7.44 -11.67 -2.75
CA ARG A 140 -8.60 -12.57 -2.58
C ARG A 140 -9.82 -11.96 -1.86
N LEU A 141 -9.66 -10.80 -1.21
CA LEU A 141 -10.76 -10.13 -0.50
C LEU A 141 -11.40 -8.99 -1.31
N VAL A 142 -10.82 -8.65 -2.45
CA VAL A 142 -11.31 -7.61 -3.37
C VAL A 142 -11.07 -8.05 -4.82
N LYS A 143 -11.77 -7.42 -5.77
CA LYS A 143 -11.51 -7.61 -7.21
C LYS A 143 -10.12 -7.08 -7.56
N GLY A 144 -9.39 -7.76 -8.45
CA GLY A 144 -8.08 -7.33 -8.94
C GLY A 144 -7.11 -8.49 -9.10
N ASN A 145 -5.99 -8.25 -9.75
CA ASN A 145 -4.96 -9.27 -9.96
C ASN A 145 -4.11 -9.46 -8.70
N SER A 146 -3.47 -10.62 -8.56
CA SER A 146 -2.41 -10.78 -7.56
C SER A 146 -1.09 -10.23 -8.11
N PRO A 147 -0.29 -9.51 -7.31
CA PRO A 147 1.02 -9.03 -7.72
C PRO A 147 2.01 -10.19 -7.84
N LYS A 148 3.11 -10.03 -8.58
CA LYS A 148 4.22 -11.01 -8.52
C LYS A 148 4.94 -10.89 -7.18
N ILE A 149 5.32 -12.03 -6.61
CA ILE A 149 5.84 -12.11 -5.24
C ILE A 149 7.37 -12.07 -5.26
N PHE A 150 7.91 -11.17 -4.46
CA PHE A 150 9.33 -11.04 -4.17
C PHE A 150 9.58 -11.23 -2.69
N VAL A 151 10.53 -12.10 -2.35
CA VAL A 151 11.00 -12.24 -0.97
C VAL A 151 12.36 -11.57 -0.83
N PHE A 152 12.40 -10.54 0.02
CA PHE A 152 13.61 -9.77 0.30
C PHE A 152 14.39 -10.43 1.44
N ASP A 153 15.57 -10.93 1.09
CA ASP A 153 16.42 -11.71 1.99
C ASP A 153 17.88 -11.22 1.90
N PRO A 154 18.17 -10.03 2.45
CA PRO A 154 19.51 -9.45 2.39
C PRO A 154 20.55 -10.26 3.18
N LYS A 155 20.11 -11.13 4.10
CA LYS A 155 20.98 -11.98 4.93
C LYS A 155 21.13 -13.41 4.36
N GLY A 156 20.42 -13.75 3.29
CA GLY A 156 20.47 -15.08 2.68
C GLY A 156 20.02 -16.21 3.62
N ILE A 157 19.05 -15.95 4.51
CA ILE A 157 18.60 -16.96 5.49
C ILE A 157 17.68 -18.02 4.87
N ILE A 158 17.05 -17.73 3.73
CA ILE A 158 16.16 -18.68 3.04
C ILE A 158 16.97 -19.57 2.12
N LYS A 159 16.85 -20.89 2.30
CA LYS A 159 17.43 -21.87 1.38
C LYS A 159 16.53 -22.00 0.15
N LYS A 160 17.13 -22.24 -1.02
CA LYS A 160 16.41 -22.36 -2.30
C LYS A 160 15.25 -23.38 -2.27
N LYS A 161 15.42 -24.47 -1.52
CA LYS A 161 14.39 -25.51 -1.34
C LYS A 161 13.13 -25.05 -0.59
N ASP A 162 13.23 -23.98 0.20
CA ASP A 162 12.13 -23.45 1.03
C ASP A 162 11.33 -22.35 0.29
N LEU A 163 11.77 -21.98 -0.92
CA LEU A 163 11.07 -21.05 -1.80
C LEU A 163 10.07 -21.78 -2.68
N LYS A 164 8.84 -21.27 -2.73
CA LYS A 164 7.84 -21.73 -3.69
C LYS A 164 8.23 -21.28 -5.11
N SER A 165 7.84 -22.07 -6.10
CA SER A 165 8.17 -21.83 -7.52
C SER A 165 7.68 -20.48 -8.07
N ASN A 166 6.61 -19.93 -7.50
CA ASN A 166 6.03 -18.65 -7.90
C ASN A 166 6.68 -17.43 -7.22
N ILE A 167 7.77 -17.62 -6.49
CA ILE A 167 8.46 -16.56 -5.73
C ILE A 167 9.78 -16.20 -6.41
N THR A 168 10.01 -14.90 -6.56
CA THR A 168 11.32 -14.36 -6.93
C THR A 168 12.11 -14.04 -5.66
N HIS A 169 13.27 -14.66 -5.49
CA HIS A 169 14.16 -14.42 -4.34
C HIS A 169 15.08 -13.24 -4.63
N LEU A 170 15.09 -12.26 -3.74
CA LEU A 170 16.02 -11.14 -3.75
C LEU A 170 17.07 -11.38 -2.66
N SER A 171 18.08 -12.18 -2.99
CA SER A 171 19.25 -12.39 -2.13
C SER A 171 20.21 -11.21 -2.23
N GLY A 172 20.48 -10.53 -1.13
CA GLY A 172 21.40 -9.38 -1.09
C GLY A 172 20.75 -8.04 -1.45
N ASP A 173 21.38 -7.26 -2.34
CA ASP A 173 20.94 -5.91 -2.71
C ASP A 173 19.88 -5.92 -3.83
N LEU A 174 19.10 -4.83 -3.92
CA LEU A 174 17.96 -4.62 -4.81
C LEU A 174 18.32 -4.50 -6.31
N LYS A 175 19.51 -4.94 -6.72
CA LYS A 175 19.99 -4.88 -8.11
C LYS A 175 19.10 -5.69 -9.07
N LEU A 176 18.75 -6.91 -8.68
CA LEU A 176 17.85 -7.77 -9.47
C LEU A 176 16.47 -7.12 -9.65
N MET A 177 15.94 -6.51 -8.58
CA MET A 177 14.69 -5.75 -8.66
C MET A 177 14.84 -4.58 -9.65
N THR A 178 15.94 -3.83 -9.55
CA THR A 178 16.20 -2.68 -10.44
C THR A 178 16.24 -3.08 -11.91
N GLN A 179 16.80 -4.26 -12.24
CA GLN A 179 16.81 -4.80 -13.60
C GLN A 179 15.40 -5.13 -14.09
N LEU A 180 14.59 -5.81 -13.27
CA LEU A 180 13.20 -6.17 -13.60
C LEU A 180 12.31 -4.94 -13.78
N LEU A 181 12.62 -3.86 -13.06
CA LEU A 181 11.93 -2.58 -13.13
C LEU A 181 12.30 -1.77 -14.39
N LYS A 182 13.49 -1.95 -14.97
CA LYS A 182 13.98 -1.12 -16.09
C LYS A 182 13.14 -1.26 -17.35
N SER A 183 12.61 -2.45 -17.63
CA SER A 183 11.84 -2.78 -18.84
C SER A 183 10.40 -2.27 -18.82
N ARG A 184 9.91 -1.75 -17.68
CA ARG A 184 8.54 -1.26 -17.52
C ARG A 184 8.47 0.26 -17.60
N LYS A 185 7.39 0.77 -18.19
CA LYS A 185 7.10 2.22 -18.25
C LYS A 185 6.81 2.79 -16.86
N ARG A 186 6.00 2.06 -16.09
CA ARG A 186 5.66 2.33 -14.69
C ARG A 186 5.63 1.01 -13.93
N THR A 187 6.10 1.04 -12.69
CA THR A 187 5.94 -0.07 -11.76
C THR A 187 5.53 0.42 -10.39
N LEU A 188 4.46 -0.18 -9.86
CA LEU A 188 4.06 -0.02 -8.48
C LEU A 188 4.52 -1.22 -7.66
N VAL A 189 5.39 -0.96 -6.69
CA VAL A 189 5.96 -1.94 -5.77
C VAL A 189 5.37 -1.74 -4.39
N TYR A 190 4.71 -2.78 -3.88
CA TYR A 190 4.14 -2.79 -2.55
C TYR A 190 5.02 -3.57 -1.58
N ILE A 191 5.49 -2.94 -0.50
CA ILE A 191 6.22 -3.57 0.60
C ILE A 191 5.22 -3.90 1.71
N GLU A 192 4.99 -5.19 1.92
CA GLU A 192 4.09 -5.69 2.95
C GLU A 192 4.91 -6.25 4.12
N GLY A 193 4.79 -5.60 5.29
CA GLY A 193 5.12 -6.19 6.58
C GLY A 193 6.60 -6.49 6.89
N GLY A 194 6.91 -6.34 8.17
CA GLY A 194 8.23 -6.53 8.77
C GLY A 194 8.93 -5.19 9.04
N GLY A 195 9.04 -4.80 10.32
CA GLY A 195 9.64 -3.53 10.72
C GLY A 195 11.07 -3.35 10.18
N LYS A 196 11.86 -4.44 10.15
CA LYS A 196 13.21 -4.45 9.54
C LYS A 196 13.18 -4.10 8.05
N THR A 197 12.24 -4.70 7.29
CA THR A 197 12.11 -4.48 5.85
C THR A 197 11.70 -3.05 5.55
N ILE A 198 10.65 -2.56 6.22
CA ILE A 198 10.17 -1.20 5.98
C ILE A 198 11.22 -0.16 6.38
N SER A 199 11.88 -0.35 7.53
CA SER A 199 12.99 0.51 7.95
C SER A 199 14.17 0.48 6.97
N TYR A 200 14.45 -0.65 6.32
CA TYR A 200 15.46 -0.71 5.25
C TYR A 200 15.11 0.21 4.08
N PHE A 201 13.87 0.14 3.56
CA PHE A 201 13.44 0.98 2.43
C PHE A 201 13.40 2.47 2.79
N ILE A 202 13.04 2.82 4.03
CA ILE A 202 13.13 4.19 4.54
C ILE A 202 14.59 4.66 4.59
N LYS A 203 15.49 3.88 5.22
CA LYS A 203 16.93 4.23 5.35
C LYS A 203 17.62 4.38 3.99
N LYS A 204 17.19 3.63 2.98
CA LYS A 204 17.70 3.72 1.59
C LYS A 204 17.05 4.81 0.75
N ASN A 205 16.15 5.61 1.32
CA ASN A 205 15.40 6.65 0.63
C ASN A 205 14.64 6.14 -0.61
N LEU A 206 14.16 4.90 -0.54
CA LEU A 206 13.44 4.27 -1.65
C LEU A 206 11.93 4.40 -1.52
N LEU A 207 11.43 4.59 -0.30
CA LEU A 207 10.00 4.61 -0.03
C LEU A 207 9.36 5.94 -0.46
N ASP A 208 8.26 5.87 -1.21
CA ASP A 208 7.49 7.06 -1.62
C ASP A 208 6.33 7.33 -0.67
N LYS A 209 5.65 6.26 -0.25
CA LYS A 209 4.44 6.36 0.56
C LYS A 209 4.43 5.29 1.64
N LEU A 210 3.97 5.66 2.82
CA LEU A 210 3.86 4.79 3.97
C LEU A 210 2.43 4.84 4.51
N HIS A 211 1.78 3.70 4.54
CA HIS A 211 0.51 3.47 5.18
C HIS A 211 0.75 2.85 6.56
N VAL A 212 0.49 3.60 7.63
CA VAL A 212 0.56 3.10 9.01
C VAL A 212 -0.86 2.92 9.53
N CYS A 213 -1.27 1.68 9.71
CA CYS A 213 -2.54 1.35 10.34
C CYS A 213 -2.34 1.20 11.85
N LEU A 214 -2.96 2.09 12.61
CA LEU A 214 -2.97 2.10 14.06
C LEU A 214 -4.21 1.34 14.56
N CYS A 215 -3.98 0.25 15.27
CA CYS A 215 -5.00 -0.65 15.79
C CYS A 215 -5.23 -0.35 17.28
N PRO A 216 -6.50 -0.39 17.77
CA PRO A 216 -6.86 0.02 19.12
C PRO A 216 -6.53 -1.04 20.18
N ILE A 217 -5.27 -1.51 20.19
CA ILE A 217 -4.74 -2.47 21.16
C ILE A 217 -3.42 -1.95 21.72
N ILE A 218 -3.07 -2.34 22.94
CA ILE A 218 -1.76 -2.09 23.56
C ILE A 218 -1.13 -3.45 23.82
N LEU A 219 0.07 -3.70 23.30
CA LEU A 219 0.77 -4.97 23.50
C LEU A 219 1.65 -4.95 24.76
N GLY A 220 2.09 -3.77 25.21
CA GLY A 220 3.00 -3.59 26.34
C GLY A 220 4.45 -3.94 26.03
N GLY A 221 4.75 -4.37 24.81
CA GLY A 221 6.06 -4.81 24.36
C GLY A 221 5.95 -5.77 23.17
N GLY A 222 6.95 -5.79 22.31
CA GLY A 222 6.92 -6.65 21.13
C GLY A 222 7.96 -6.30 20.09
N ARG A 223 7.73 -6.79 18.87
CA ARG A 223 8.54 -6.46 17.71
C ARG A 223 8.12 -5.07 17.21
N PRO A 224 9.00 -4.05 17.18
CA PRO A 224 8.61 -2.69 16.85
C PRO A 224 8.32 -2.51 15.36
N SER A 225 7.44 -1.56 15.06
CA SER A 225 7.09 -1.13 13.70
C SER A 225 8.27 -0.59 12.91
N PHE A 226 9.15 0.15 13.56
CA PHE A 226 10.31 0.78 12.96
C PHE A 226 11.54 0.50 13.80
N ILE A 227 12.65 0.24 13.13
CA ILE A 227 13.93 -0.07 13.75
C ILE A 227 14.96 0.95 13.28
N GLU A 228 15.48 1.71 14.24
CA GLU A 228 16.66 2.55 14.06
C GLU A 228 17.74 2.06 15.03
N ASP A 229 18.90 1.71 14.47
CA ASP A 229 20.01 1.11 15.22
C ASP A 229 21.02 2.19 15.62
N ARG A 230 20.81 3.42 15.17
CA ARG A 230 21.65 4.59 15.47
C ARG A 230 20.97 5.47 16.50
N TYR A 231 21.78 6.13 17.31
CA TYR A 231 21.31 7.22 18.13
C TYR A 231 20.83 8.38 17.24
N ILE A 232 19.59 8.85 17.46
CA ILE A 232 19.01 10.00 16.77
C ILE A 232 18.64 11.06 17.81
N LYS A 233 19.08 12.30 17.57
CA LYS A 233 18.57 13.46 18.31
C LYS A 233 17.20 13.83 17.80
N LEU A 234 16.29 14.25 18.69
CA LEU A 234 14.93 14.66 18.31
C LEU A 234 14.92 15.75 17.22
N SER A 235 15.90 16.66 17.22
CA SER A 235 16.05 17.69 16.19
C SER A 235 16.34 17.17 14.78
N ALA A 236 16.81 15.93 14.65
CA ALA A 236 17.04 15.26 13.38
C ALA A 236 15.84 14.39 12.93
N VAL A 237 14.78 14.30 13.75
CA VAL A 237 13.58 13.54 13.41
C VAL A 237 12.74 14.34 12.43
N LYS A 238 12.45 13.73 11.28
CA LYS A 238 11.54 14.31 10.29
C LYS A 238 10.10 14.18 10.80
N SER A 239 9.40 15.32 10.86
CA SER A 239 7.96 15.35 11.07
C SER A 239 7.22 15.19 9.74
N TYR A 240 6.11 14.45 9.76
CA TYR A 240 5.25 14.22 8.59
C TYR A 240 3.86 14.77 8.86
N LYS A 241 3.15 15.18 7.81
CA LYS A 241 1.75 15.62 7.87
C LYS A 241 0.87 14.58 7.15
N PRO A 242 0.42 13.52 7.84
CA PRO A 242 -0.41 12.48 7.25
C PRO A 242 -1.84 12.96 7.00
N ASP A 243 -2.44 12.46 5.93
CA ASP A 243 -3.89 12.30 5.88
C ASP A 243 -4.27 11.08 6.74
N HIS A 244 -5.50 11.03 7.26
CA HIS A 244 -5.95 9.87 8.03
C HIS A 244 -7.39 9.46 7.72
N TYR A 245 -7.64 8.16 7.81
CA TYR A 245 -8.91 7.55 7.44
C TYR A 245 -9.29 6.45 8.44
N ARG A 246 -10.55 6.45 8.90
CA ARG A 246 -11.08 5.34 9.68
C ARG A 246 -11.19 4.07 8.83
N MET A 247 -10.76 2.95 9.40
CA MET A 247 -10.81 1.60 8.83
C MET A 247 -11.45 0.65 9.83
N GLY A 248 -12.78 0.77 10.00
CA GLY A 248 -13.47 0.12 11.12
C GLY A 248 -13.05 0.81 12.43
N GLU A 249 -12.53 0.02 13.36
CA GLU A 249 -11.96 0.51 14.63
C GLU A 249 -10.50 0.97 14.49
N ASP A 250 -9.84 0.63 13.37
CA ASP A 250 -8.47 1.05 13.08
C ASP A 250 -8.41 2.47 12.48
N ILE A 251 -7.25 3.13 12.58
CA ILE A 251 -6.96 4.39 11.89
C ILE A 251 -5.81 4.18 10.91
N LEU A 252 -6.04 4.44 9.62
CA LEU A 252 -4.99 4.49 8.62
C LEU A 252 -4.39 5.90 8.57
N PHE A 253 -3.10 6.04 8.85
CA PHE A 253 -2.31 7.22 8.50
C PHE A 253 -1.68 7.01 7.12
N ASP A 254 -1.97 7.93 6.20
CA ASP A 254 -1.42 7.97 4.87
C ASP A 254 -0.33 9.05 4.76
N ILE A 255 0.92 8.60 4.68
CA ILE A 255 2.12 9.44 4.78
C ILE A 255 2.84 9.46 3.43
N ASN A 256 3.05 10.65 2.85
CA ASN A 256 4.02 10.83 1.78
C ASN A 256 5.43 10.98 2.39
N ILE A 257 6.36 10.12 1.99
CA ILE A 257 7.72 10.08 2.53
C ILE A 257 8.65 10.99 1.71
N ASN A 258 8.56 10.89 0.39
CA ASN A 258 9.40 11.57 -0.60
C ASN A 258 8.58 12.33 -1.63
#